data_AF-A0A1N7Q8C4-F1
#
_entry.id   AF-A0A1N7Q8C4-F1
#
_cell.length_a   1.000
_cell.length_b   1.000
_cell.length_c   1.000
_cell.angle_alpha   90.00
_cell.angle_beta   90.00
_cell.angle_gamma   90.00
#
_symmetry.space_group_name_H-M   'P 1'
#
loop_
_entity.id
_entity.type
_entity.pdbx_description
1 polymer ?
#
loop_
_entity_poly.entity_id
_entity_poly.type
_entity_poly.pdbx_seq_one_letter_code
_entity_poly.pdbx_strand_id
1 'polypeptide(L)'
;MLFIFNLRKQGEVGVTVQERFEYDSQNRLVKHYHQVDNNPEELLAENTYNDLSQLVNKKVGSTSGSAPLQSIDYDYNIRGWMAEINKNQMAATDLCGKLFSYKIKYTSREGIENPDTAQFSGKNVVPKYNGNITEVNWRAVESLGASTSLTPKRYH
;
A
#
# COMPACT_ATOMS: atom_id res chain seq x y z
N MET A 1 -21.72 3.97 -12.30
CA MET A 1 -22.05 4.53 -10.98
C MET A 1 -22.87 3.50 -10.23
N LEU A 2 -22.52 3.21 -8.98
CA LEU A 2 -23.20 2.25 -8.12
C LEU A 2 -23.88 3.01 -6.97
N PHE A 3 -25.10 2.60 -6.62
CA PHE A 3 -25.90 3.20 -5.54
C PHE A 3 -26.25 2.13 -4.52
N ILE A 4 -26.01 2.42 -3.24
CA ILE A 4 -26.33 1.55 -2.11
C ILE A 4 -27.10 2.36 -1.08
N PHE A 5 -28.26 1.89 -0.66
CA PHE A 5 -29.04 2.49 0.43
C PHE A 5 -28.98 1.58 1.65
N ASN A 6 -28.54 2.12 2.78
CA ASN A 6 -28.40 1.40 4.04
C ASN A 6 -29.39 1.96 5.07
N LEU A 7 -30.21 1.08 5.66
CA LEU A 7 -31.12 1.42 6.74
C LEU A 7 -30.85 0.52 7.94
N ARG A 8 -30.59 1.11 9.12
CA ARG A 8 -30.32 0.35 10.33
C ARG A 8 -31.59 -0.30 10.90
N LYS A 9 -32.70 0.43 10.93
CA LYS A 9 -34.01 -0.04 11.40
C LYS A 9 -35.13 0.66 10.63
N GLN A 10 -36.24 -0.04 10.39
CA GLN A 10 -37.43 0.52 9.75
C GLN A 10 -37.95 1.74 10.53
N GLY A 11 -38.21 2.84 9.82
CA GLY A 11 -38.66 4.11 10.39
C GLY A 11 -37.53 5.11 10.70
N GLU A 12 -36.26 4.73 10.53
CA GLU A 12 -35.13 5.66 10.62
C GLU A 12 -34.78 6.29 9.27
N VAL A 13 -34.01 7.38 9.30
CA VAL A 13 -33.40 7.94 8.09
C VAL A 13 -32.27 7.01 7.66
N GLY A 14 -32.30 6.56 6.41
CA GLY A 14 -31.22 5.75 5.84
C GLY A 14 -30.09 6.60 5.27
N VAL A 15 -28.96 5.94 5.02
CA VAL A 15 -27.77 6.54 4.42
C VAL A 15 -27.66 6.06 2.98
N THR A 16 -27.45 6.98 2.05
CA THR A 16 -27.15 6.66 0.65
C THR A 16 -25.64 6.72 0.43
N VAL A 17 -25.08 5.70 -0.20
CA VAL A 17 -23.70 5.66 -0.65
C VAL A 17 -23.69 5.55 -2.16
N GLN A 18 -22.92 6.43 -2.82
CA GLN A 18 -22.69 6.39 -4.25
C GLN A 18 -21.20 6.13 -4.51
N GLU A 19 -20.90 5.21 -5.42
CA GLU A 19 -19.54 4.91 -5.85
C GLU A 19 -19.41 5.16 -7.36
N ARG A 20 -18.35 5.86 -7.76
CA ARG A 20 -18.04 6.14 -9.16
C ARG A 20 -16.64 5.65 -9.50
N PHE A 21 -16.56 4.90 -10.60
CA PHE A 21 -15.33 4.28 -11.07
C PHE A 21 -15.00 4.82 -12.45
N GLU A 22 -13.78 5.30 -12.64
CA GLU A 22 -13.23 5.69 -13.94
C GLU A 22 -12.22 4.65 -14.39
N TYR A 23 -12.28 4.25 -15.65
CA TYR A 23 -11.38 3.27 -16.25
C TYR A 23 -10.66 3.88 -17.45
N ASP A 24 -9.46 3.38 -17.74
CA ASP A 24 -8.76 3.69 -18.98
C ASP A 24 -9.29 2.86 -20.16
N SER A 25 -8.73 3.08 -21.36
CA SER A 25 -9.08 2.34 -22.58
C SER A 25 -8.77 0.84 -22.54
N GLN A 26 -8.04 0.36 -21.52
CA GLN A 26 -7.74 -1.04 -21.29
C GLN A 26 -8.62 -1.65 -20.19
N ASN A 27 -9.67 -0.94 -19.75
CA ASN A 27 -10.57 -1.33 -18.66
C ASN A 27 -9.86 -1.49 -17.29
N ARG A 28 -8.76 -0.78 -17.05
CA ARG A 28 -8.10 -0.76 -15.74
C ARG A 28 -8.64 0.40 -14.91
N LEU A 29 -8.87 0.17 -13.62
CA LEU A 29 -9.44 1.16 -12.71
C LEU A 29 -8.47 2.32 -12.48
N VAL A 30 -8.75 3.50 -13.01
CA VAL A 30 -7.93 4.70 -12.84
C VAL A 30 -8.34 5.50 -11.62
N LYS A 31 -9.65 5.66 -11.36
CA LYS A 31 -10.13 6.37 -10.17
C LYS A 31 -11.33 5.72 -9.53
N HIS A 32 -11.39 5.81 -8.21
CA HIS A 32 -12.50 5.37 -7.38
C HIS A 32 -12.93 6.51 -6.46
N TYR A 33 -14.19 6.89 -6.59
CA TYR A 33 -14.82 7.98 -5.84
C TYR A 33 -15.98 7.46 -5.01
N HIS A 34 -16.17 8.09 -3.86
CA HIS A 34 -17.19 7.77 -2.87
C HIS A 34 -17.96 9.02 -2.44
N GLN A 35 -19.27 8.89 -2.30
CA GLN A 35 -20.13 9.96 -1.78
C GLN A 35 -21.13 9.40 -0.77
N VAL A 36 -21.22 10.05 0.40
CA VAL A 36 -22.23 9.75 1.42
C VAL A 36 -23.31 10.82 1.39
N ASP A 37 -24.55 10.41 1.19
CA ASP A 37 -25.74 11.26 1.04
C ASP A 37 -25.50 12.38 -0.01
N ASN A 38 -25.60 13.63 0.41
CA ASN A 38 -25.37 14.82 -0.44
C ASN A 38 -24.06 15.53 -0.09
N ASN A 39 -23.15 14.89 0.66
CA ASN A 39 -21.84 15.47 0.97
C ASN A 39 -20.98 15.58 -0.30
N PRO A 40 -19.89 16.36 -0.29
CA PRO A 40 -18.94 16.38 -1.39
C PRO A 40 -18.42 14.97 -1.72
N GLU A 41 -18.26 14.66 -3.01
CA GLU A 41 -17.63 13.43 -3.46
C GLU A 41 -16.13 13.43 -3.10
N GLU A 42 -15.64 12.31 -2.58
CA GLU A 42 -14.25 12.11 -2.19
C GLU A 42 -13.56 11.13 -3.13
N LEU A 43 -12.31 11.45 -3.51
CA LEU A 43 -11.46 10.54 -4.27
C LEU A 43 -10.77 9.57 -3.30
N LEU A 44 -11.21 8.31 -3.30
CA LEU A 44 -10.63 7.28 -2.46
C LEU A 44 -9.30 6.75 -3.02
N ALA A 45 -9.23 6.59 -4.35
CA ALA A 45 -8.03 6.11 -5.02
C ALA A 45 -7.86 6.67 -6.42
N GLU A 46 -6.62 7.02 -6.76
CA GLU A 46 -6.18 7.29 -8.13
C GLU A 46 -4.97 6.39 -8.44
N ASN A 47 -5.09 5.58 -9.48
CA ASN A 47 -4.13 4.56 -9.86
C ASN A 47 -3.43 4.96 -11.18
N THR A 48 -2.12 4.78 -11.22
CA THR A 48 -1.31 4.88 -12.44
C THR A 48 -0.70 3.54 -12.75
N TYR A 49 -0.79 3.10 -14.01
CA TYR A 49 -0.27 1.82 -14.46
C TYR A 49 0.86 2.03 -15.48
N ASN A 50 1.82 1.10 -15.53
CA ASN A 50 2.78 1.04 -16.63
C ASN A 50 2.20 0.31 -17.86
N ASP A 51 3.02 0.21 -18.91
CA ASP A 51 2.67 -0.45 -20.17
C ASP A 51 2.41 -1.96 -20.02
N LEU A 52 2.90 -2.58 -18.94
CA LEU A 52 2.67 -3.99 -18.60
C LEU A 52 1.40 -4.19 -17.76
N SER A 53 0.58 -3.14 -17.58
CA SER A 53 -0.61 -3.17 -16.73
C SER A 53 -0.34 -3.46 -15.26
N GLN A 54 0.83 -3.07 -14.78
CA GLN A 54 1.17 -3.11 -13.36
C GLN A 54 0.93 -1.73 -12.73
N LEU A 55 0.32 -1.72 -11.55
CA LEU A 55 0.09 -0.50 -10.77
C LEU A 55 1.43 0.07 -10.31
N VAL A 56 1.86 1.22 -10.81
CA VAL A 56 3.14 1.85 -10.42
C VAL A 56 2.97 2.95 -9.37
N ASN A 57 1.79 3.57 -9.31
CA ASN A 57 1.47 4.54 -8.28
C ASN A 57 0.00 4.43 -7.87
N LYS A 58 -0.26 4.55 -6.57
CA LYS A 58 -1.60 4.73 -6.01
C LYS A 58 -1.63 5.92 -5.07
N LYS A 59 -2.43 6.92 -5.41
CA LYS A 59 -2.79 7.99 -4.48
C LYS A 59 -4.03 7.58 -3.70
N VAL A 60 -4.06 7.87 -2.40
CA VAL A 60 -5.16 7.52 -1.50
C VAL A 60 -5.62 8.76 -0.75
N GLY A 61 -6.94 8.95 -0.73
CA GLY A 61 -7.63 10.01 -0.02
C GLY A 61 -7.34 11.39 -0.61
N SER A 62 -8.39 12.12 -0.99
CA SER A 62 -8.34 13.53 -1.38
C SER A 62 -9.76 14.05 -1.43
N THR A 63 -10.00 15.24 -0.88
CA THR A 63 -11.23 15.99 -1.16
C THR A 63 -11.02 16.81 -2.44
N SER A 64 -12.05 16.95 -3.27
CA SER A 64 -11.99 17.58 -4.59
C SER A 64 -11.01 18.77 -4.69
N GLY A 65 -9.89 18.58 -5.38
CA GLY A 65 -8.86 19.61 -5.62
C GLY A 65 -7.70 19.68 -4.60
N SER A 66 -7.69 18.82 -3.56
CA SER A 66 -6.61 18.76 -2.56
C SER A 66 -5.52 17.74 -2.92
N ALA A 67 -4.32 17.94 -2.37
CA ALA A 67 -3.24 16.96 -2.45
C ALA A 67 -3.66 15.63 -1.78
N PRO A 68 -3.19 14.48 -2.29
CA PRO A 68 -3.56 13.19 -1.70
C PRO A 68 -2.96 13.01 -0.31
N LEU A 69 -3.64 12.27 0.57
CA LEU A 69 -3.13 11.95 1.91
C LEU A 69 -1.89 11.08 1.85
N GLN A 70 -1.83 10.16 0.88
CA GLN A 70 -0.66 9.35 0.57
C GLN A 70 -0.54 9.14 -0.94
N SER A 71 0.69 9.07 -1.41
CA SER A 71 1.02 8.53 -2.73
C SER A 71 1.91 7.32 -2.50
N ILE A 72 1.62 6.18 -3.11
CA ILE A 72 2.29 4.90 -2.85
C ILE A 72 2.91 4.44 -4.16
N ASP A 73 4.24 4.37 -4.18
CA ASP A 73 5.01 3.96 -5.36
C ASP A 73 5.29 2.45 -5.30
N TYR A 74 4.98 1.72 -6.36
CA TYR A 74 5.18 0.28 -6.43
C TYR A 74 6.24 -0.05 -7.47
N ASP A 75 7.19 -0.90 -7.09
CA ASP A 75 8.26 -1.38 -7.96
C ASP A 75 8.20 -2.91 -8.09
N TYR A 76 8.53 -3.39 -9.28
CA TYR A 76 8.45 -4.80 -9.65
C TYR A 76 9.81 -5.32 -10.09
N ASN A 77 10.10 -6.59 -9.83
CA ASN A 77 11.27 -7.24 -10.38
C ASN A 77 11.05 -7.68 -11.84
N ILE A 78 12.09 -8.22 -12.49
CA ILE A 78 12.04 -8.67 -13.90
C ILE A 78 11.03 -9.81 -14.17
N ARG A 79 10.54 -10.49 -13.12
CA ARG A 79 9.49 -11.52 -13.22
C ARG A 79 8.09 -10.97 -13.00
N GLY A 80 7.97 -9.64 -12.84
CA GLY A 80 6.71 -8.95 -12.59
C GLY A 80 6.18 -9.10 -11.17
N TRP A 81 6.97 -9.60 -10.21
CA TRP A 81 6.56 -9.64 -8.81
C TRP A 81 6.85 -8.31 -8.12
N MET A 82 5.91 -7.83 -7.31
CA MET A 82 6.10 -6.62 -6.51
C MET A 82 7.26 -6.84 -5.54
N ALA A 83 8.25 -5.97 -5.61
CA ALA A 83 9.52 -6.11 -4.93
C ALA A 83 9.77 -4.98 -3.94
N GLU A 84 9.33 -3.76 -4.23
CA GLU A 84 9.53 -2.62 -3.34
C GLU A 84 8.29 -1.71 -3.34
N ILE A 85 8.05 -1.04 -2.20
CA ILE A 85 7.05 0.01 -2.07
C ILE A 85 7.71 1.23 -1.45
N ASN A 86 7.52 2.40 -2.08
CA ASN A 86 8.18 3.65 -1.69
C ASN A 86 9.70 3.43 -1.52
N LYS A 87 10.36 2.78 -2.50
CA LYS A 87 11.72 2.23 -2.34
C LYS A 87 12.75 3.26 -1.86
N ASN A 88 12.67 4.49 -2.39
CA ASN A 88 13.61 5.56 -2.08
C ASN A 88 13.46 6.08 -0.64
N GLN A 89 12.38 5.73 0.04
CA GLN A 89 12.09 6.18 1.40
C GLN A 89 12.61 5.22 2.47
N MET A 90 12.99 3.99 2.11
CA MET A 90 13.49 3.00 3.07
C MET A 90 14.71 3.49 3.86
N ALA A 91 15.55 4.34 3.27
CA ALA A 91 16.73 4.92 3.93
C ALA A 91 16.51 6.34 4.45
N ALA A 92 15.37 6.98 4.14
CA ALA A 92 15.09 8.36 4.54
C ALA A 92 14.74 8.44 6.04
N THR A 93 15.22 9.47 6.74
CA THR A 93 15.03 9.62 8.18
C THR A 93 13.55 9.63 8.60
N ASP A 94 12.71 10.32 7.85
CA ASP A 94 11.30 10.55 8.15
C ASP A 94 10.36 9.93 7.09
N LEU A 95 10.86 9.00 6.27
CA LEU A 95 10.17 8.44 5.11
C LEU A 95 9.69 9.50 4.08
N CYS A 96 10.18 10.75 4.19
CA CYS A 96 9.82 11.91 3.38
C CYS A 96 8.30 12.07 3.19
N GLY A 97 7.54 11.96 4.30
CA GLY A 97 6.08 12.13 4.31
C GLY A 97 5.28 10.91 3.85
N LYS A 98 5.93 9.80 3.48
CA LYS A 98 5.25 8.50 3.33
C LYS A 98 5.01 7.87 4.70
N LEU A 99 3.91 7.15 4.83
CA LEU A 99 3.61 6.42 6.07
C LEU A 99 4.41 5.12 6.21
N PHE A 100 4.93 4.58 5.10
CA PHE A 100 5.64 3.31 5.10
C PHE A 100 6.53 3.10 3.87
N SER A 101 7.46 2.15 3.98
CA SER A 101 8.28 1.63 2.88
C SER A 101 8.50 0.12 3.07
N TYR A 102 8.48 -0.65 1.97
CA TYR A 102 8.69 -2.10 1.97
C TYR A 102 9.75 -2.51 0.95
N LYS A 103 10.47 -3.59 1.27
CA LYS A 103 11.34 -4.32 0.35
C LYS A 103 11.16 -5.82 0.53
N ILE A 104 10.68 -6.49 -0.51
CA ILE A 104 10.47 -7.93 -0.59
C ILE A 104 11.62 -8.54 -1.37
N LYS A 105 12.31 -9.48 -0.75
CA LYS A 105 13.39 -10.25 -1.37
C LYS A 105 12.94 -11.68 -1.57
N TYR A 106 12.87 -12.08 -2.83
CA TYR A 106 12.45 -13.43 -3.19
C TYR A 106 13.61 -14.43 -3.09
N THR A 107 14.80 -14.05 -3.56
CA THR A 107 15.93 -15.00 -3.73
C THR A 107 17.14 -14.71 -2.86
N SER A 108 17.04 -13.73 -1.96
CA SER A 108 18.15 -13.31 -1.11
C SER A 108 17.65 -12.86 0.26
N ARG A 109 18.57 -12.84 1.21
CA ARG A 109 18.41 -12.26 2.56
C ARG A 109 19.54 -11.28 2.79
N GLU A 110 19.43 -10.41 3.79
CA GLU A 110 20.51 -9.50 4.16
C GLU A 110 20.69 -9.43 5.68
N GLY A 111 21.95 -9.49 6.13
CA GLY A 111 22.28 -9.41 7.55
C GLY A 111 22.02 -10.71 8.31
N ILE A 112 21.33 -10.60 9.45
CA ILE A 112 21.22 -11.65 10.47
C ILE A 112 20.40 -12.84 9.95
N GLU A 113 20.92 -14.06 10.09
CA GLU A 113 20.26 -15.29 9.63
C GLU A 113 19.06 -15.72 10.48
N ASN A 114 18.96 -15.22 11.71
CA ASN A 114 17.86 -15.50 12.62
C ASN A 114 17.66 -14.28 13.54
N PRO A 115 16.60 -13.47 13.33
CA PRO A 115 16.44 -12.20 14.01
C PRO A 115 16.12 -12.36 15.51
N ASP A 116 15.61 -13.52 15.92
CA ASP A 116 15.36 -13.85 17.32
C ASP A 116 15.64 -15.34 17.55
N THR A 117 16.90 -15.65 17.83
CA THR A 117 17.37 -17.02 18.10
C THR A 117 16.76 -17.61 19.37
N ALA A 118 16.26 -16.79 20.29
CA ALA A 118 15.62 -17.25 21.52
C ALA A 118 14.20 -17.75 21.24
N GLN A 119 13.44 -17.01 20.43
CA GLN A 119 12.09 -17.40 20.03
C GLN A 119 12.08 -18.44 18.89
N PHE A 120 13.08 -18.42 18.01
CA PHE A 120 13.12 -19.22 16.77
C PHE A 120 14.41 -20.03 16.62
N SER A 121 14.85 -20.72 17.67
CA SER A 121 16.07 -21.53 17.63
C SER A 121 16.08 -22.54 16.47
N GLY A 122 17.17 -22.53 15.68
CA GLY A 122 17.35 -23.39 14.50
C GLY A 122 16.53 -23.01 13.26
N LYS A 123 15.78 -21.90 13.29
CA LYS A 123 14.97 -21.42 12.15
C LYS A 123 15.69 -20.32 11.38
N ASN A 124 16.84 -20.67 10.81
CA ASN A 124 17.58 -19.73 9.98
C ASN A 124 16.84 -19.49 8.67
N VAL A 125 16.91 -18.24 8.22
CA VAL A 125 16.31 -17.77 6.98
C VAL A 125 17.13 -18.28 5.82
N VAL A 126 16.56 -19.13 4.96
CA VAL A 126 17.30 -19.68 3.81
C VAL A 126 16.84 -18.98 2.53
N PRO A 127 17.77 -18.54 1.66
CA PRO A 127 17.42 -18.07 0.32
C PRO A 127 16.57 -19.07 -0.46
N LYS A 128 15.46 -18.59 -1.04
CA LYS A 128 14.49 -19.40 -1.80
C LYS A 128 14.59 -19.05 -3.28
N TYR A 129 14.78 -20.05 -4.14
CA TYR A 129 14.90 -19.83 -5.60
C TYR A 129 13.67 -20.28 -6.40
N ASN A 130 12.59 -20.64 -5.69
CA ASN A 130 11.34 -21.18 -6.25
C ASN A 130 10.21 -20.14 -6.35
N GLY A 131 10.53 -18.86 -6.15
CA GLY A 131 9.55 -17.77 -6.16
C GLY A 131 8.84 -17.50 -4.84
N ASN A 132 9.17 -18.24 -3.79
CA ASN A 132 8.75 -17.87 -2.44
C ASN A 132 9.50 -16.64 -1.95
N ILE A 133 8.88 -15.91 -1.00
CA ILE A 133 9.54 -14.80 -0.32
C ILE A 133 10.58 -15.35 0.65
N THR A 134 11.81 -14.86 0.55
CA THR A 134 12.90 -15.16 1.49
C THR A 134 12.89 -14.19 2.67
N GLU A 135 12.71 -12.90 2.40
CA GLU A 135 12.78 -11.85 3.42
C GLU A 135 11.90 -10.66 3.03
N VAL A 136 11.27 -10.04 4.02
CA VAL A 136 10.61 -8.74 3.89
C VAL A 136 11.24 -7.78 4.89
N ASN A 137 11.66 -6.61 4.40
CA ASN A 137 12.07 -5.49 5.23
C ASN A 137 11.00 -4.40 5.14
N TRP A 138 10.65 -3.77 6.26
CA TRP A 138 9.72 -2.65 6.27
C TRP A 138 10.07 -1.59 7.31
N ARG A 139 9.64 -0.36 7.00
CA ARG A 139 9.57 0.76 7.93
C ARG A 139 8.19 1.39 7.84
N ALA A 140 7.65 1.82 8.97
CA ALA A 140 6.37 2.48 9.04
C ALA A 140 6.38 3.57 10.12
N VAL A 141 5.56 4.60 9.92
CA VAL A 141 5.25 5.60 10.94
C VAL A 141 4.41 4.93 12.02
N GLU A 142 4.97 4.78 13.22
CA GLU A 142 4.28 4.16 14.36
C GLU A 142 3.52 5.19 15.22
N SER A 143 3.93 6.45 15.18
CA SER A 143 3.26 7.57 15.82
C SER A 143 3.39 8.81 14.94
N LEU A 144 2.27 9.52 14.76
CA LEU A 144 2.24 10.75 13.96
C LEU A 144 3.15 11.80 14.59
N GLY A 145 4.07 12.35 13.79
CA GLY A 145 5.05 13.35 14.25
C GLY A 145 6.31 12.79 14.91
N ALA A 146 6.41 11.46 15.10
CA ALA A 146 7.63 10.84 15.60
C ALA A 146 8.55 10.41 14.44
N SER A 147 9.87 10.56 14.64
CA SER A 147 10.86 10.00 13.71
C SER A 147 10.80 8.47 13.73
N THR A 148 10.75 7.85 12.56
CA THR A 148 10.75 6.38 12.46
C THR A 148 12.16 5.84 12.65
N SER A 149 12.30 4.68 13.31
CA SER A 149 13.58 3.99 13.40
C SER A 149 14.19 3.82 12.01
N LEU A 150 15.47 4.18 11.85
CA LEU A 150 16.22 3.97 10.61
C LEU A 150 16.47 2.49 10.31
N THR A 151 16.40 1.64 11.34
CA THR A 151 16.58 0.19 11.18
C THR A 151 15.25 -0.43 10.74
N PRO A 152 15.17 -1.02 9.54
CA PRO A 152 13.96 -1.72 9.10
C PRO A 152 13.67 -2.93 9.98
N LYS A 153 12.37 -3.15 10.24
CA LYS A 153 11.88 -4.42 10.76
C LYS A 153 11.98 -5.49 9.69
N ARG A 154 12.17 -6.74 10.10
CA ARG A 154 12.43 -7.87 9.20
C ARG A 154 11.54 -9.06 9.52
N TYR A 155 11.10 -9.76 8.48
CA TYR A 155 10.34 -11.00 8.55
C TYR A 155 10.88 -11.97 7.50
N HIS A 156 10.79 -13.26 7.81
CA HIS A 156 11.45 -14.31 7.07
C HIS A 156 10.59 -15.57 6.91
#